data_AF-A0A7W3FII3-F1
#
_entry.id   AF-A0A7W3FII3-F1
#
_cell.length_a   1.000
_cell.length_b   1.000
_cell.length_c   1.000
_cell.angle_alpha   90.00
_cell.angle_beta   90.00
_cell.angle_gamma   90.00
#
_symmetry.space_group_name_H-M   'P 1'
#
loop_
_entity.id
_entity.type
_entity.pdbx_description
1 polymer ?
#
loop_
_entity_poly.entity_id
_entity_poly.type
_entity_poly.pdbx_seq_one_letter_code
_entity_poly.pdbx_strand_id
1 'polypeptide(L)'
;MDRPFVVERIDHLVFRVRDLQRSVDFYREVLGCEVVRRRDHLGLVHLRAGVSMIDLISLDGTLGSQGGRGPGEDGRNVDHLCLRIEPFDEPALVAHLARHGISSRGPAEVNFGAEGDGPSLYFRDPDGNAIELKGPSVVSG
;
A
#
# COMPACT_ATOMS: atom_id res chain seq x y z
N MET A 1 5.54 8.70 -32.78
CA MET A 1 4.47 9.52 -32.18
C MET A 1 5.07 10.17 -30.95
N ASP A 2 5.32 11.48 -30.99
CA ASP A 2 5.79 12.20 -29.81
C ASP A 2 4.65 12.30 -28.82
N ARG A 3 4.88 11.77 -27.62
CA ARG A 3 3.96 11.98 -26.51
C ARG A 3 4.18 13.41 -26.00
N PRO A 4 3.12 14.17 -25.73
CA PRO A 4 3.24 15.54 -25.19
C PRO A 4 3.65 15.56 -23.70
N PHE A 5 3.96 14.40 -23.11
CA PHE A 5 4.38 14.23 -21.72
C PHE A 5 5.21 12.96 -21.54
N VAL A 6 5.91 12.89 -20.41
CA VAL A 6 6.59 11.68 -19.91
C VAL A 6 6.04 11.39 -18.52
N VAL A 7 5.72 10.13 -18.24
CA VAL A 7 5.35 9.69 -16.90
C VAL A 7 6.63 9.51 -16.09
N GLU A 8 6.78 10.24 -14.99
CA GLU A 8 7.96 10.13 -14.13
C GLU A 8 7.85 9.02 -13.09
N ARG A 9 6.71 8.95 -12.40
CA ARG A 9 6.44 8.03 -11.29
C ARG A 9 4.94 7.97 -11.00
N ILE A 10 4.54 7.02 -10.15
CA ILE A 10 3.23 7.06 -9.51
C ILE A 10 3.27 8.17 -8.45
N ASP A 11 2.43 9.19 -8.61
CA ASP A 11 2.31 10.26 -7.62
C ASP A 11 1.49 9.78 -6.40
N HIS A 12 0.28 9.28 -6.64
CA HIS A 12 -0.57 8.73 -5.62
C HIS A 12 -1.52 7.66 -6.17
N LEU A 13 -2.06 6.86 -5.26
CA LEU A 13 -3.17 5.94 -5.51
C LEU A 13 -4.20 6.10 -4.41
N VAL A 14 -5.42 5.64 -4.67
CA VAL A 14 -6.52 5.75 -3.72
C VAL A 14 -7.04 4.37 -3.34
N PHE A 15 -7.09 4.08 -2.05
CA PHE A 15 -7.86 2.96 -1.51
C PHE A 15 -9.20 3.44 -0.98
N ARG A 16 -10.26 2.76 -1.40
CA ARG A 16 -11.58 2.91 -0.79
C ARG A 16 -11.64 1.93 0.38
N VAL A 17 -11.87 2.43 1.59
CA VAL A 17 -11.71 1.66 2.83
C VAL A 17 -13.00 1.58 3.62
N ARG A 18 -13.30 0.42 4.19
CA ARG A 18 -14.55 0.22 4.98
C ARG A 18 -14.52 0.99 6.30
N ASP A 19 -13.34 1.15 6.88
CA ASP A 19 -13.14 1.88 8.13
C ASP A 19 -11.90 2.77 7.97
N LEU A 20 -12.13 4.08 7.88
CA LEU A 20 -11.08 5.05 7.61
C LEU A 20 -10.05 5.09 8.74
N GLN A 21 -10.49 5.05 9.99
CA GLN A 21 -9.59 5.18 11.12
C GLN A 21 -8.74 3.92 11.28
N ARG A 22 -9.35 2.74 11.17
CA ARG A 22 -8.63 1.46 11.16
C ARG A 22 -7.58 1.39 10.05
N SER A 23 -7.90 1.88 8.85
CA SER A 23 -6.94 1.91 7.75
C SER A 23 -5.84 2.93 8.00
N VAL A 24 -6.15 4.14 8.47
CA VAL A 24 -5.12 5.12 8.87
C VAL A 24 -4.15 4.53 9.89
N ASP A 25 -4.67 3.88 10.94
CA ASP A 25 -3.83 3.29 11.98
C ASP A 25 -2.96 2.16 11.43
N PHE A 26 -3.50 1.31 10.54
CA PHE A 26 -2.69 0.29 9.87
C PHE A 26 -1.52 0.91 9.08
N TYR A 27 -1.79 1.84 8.16
CA TYR A 27 -0.74 2.38 7.30
C TYR A 27 0.30 3.20 8.08
N ARG A 28 -0.10 3.84 9.20
CA ARG A 28 0.84 4.55 10.07
C ARG A 28 1.68 3.61 10.91
N GLU A 29 1.04 2.68 11.63
CA GLU A 29 1.71 1.89 12.65
C GLU A 29 2.46 0.68 12.05
N VAL A 30 1.97 0.12 10.94
CA VAL A 30 2.58 -1.06 10.28
C VAL A 30 3.53 -0.65 9.15
N LEU A 31 3.20 0.41 8.41
CA LEU A 31 3.99 0.83 7.23
C LEU A 31 4.78 2.12 7.46
N GLY A 32 4.64 2.75 8.63
CA GLY A 32 5.35 3.99 8.94
C GLY A 32 4.90 5.19 8.11
N CYS A 33 3.76 5.11 7.43
CA CYS A 33 3.27 6.23 6.62
C CYS A 33 2.85 7.41 7.51
N GLU A 34 3.03 8.63 7.03
CA GLU A 34 2.67 9.84 7.78
C GLU A 34 1.38 10.46 7.25
N VAL A 35 0.50 10.93 8.14
CA VAL A 35 -0.68 11.71 7.72
C VAL A 35 -0.23 13.10 7.30
N VAL A 36 -0.32 13.39 6.01
CA VAL A 36 0.05 14.69 5.45
C VAL A 36 -1.12 15.66 5.52
N ARG A 37 -2.34 15.16 5.29
CA ARG A 37 -3.54 16.01 5.25
C ARG A 37 -4.80 15.19 5.51
N ARG A 38 -5.74 15.78 6.25
CA ARG A 38 -7.10 15.26 6.44
C ARG A 38 -8.12 16.19 5.79
N ARG A 39 -9.13 15.62 5.17
CA ARG A 39 -10.29 16.31 4.61
C ARG A 39 -11.54 15.58 5.09
N ASP A 40 -11.83 15.70 6.38
CA ASP A 40 -12.86 14.90 7.05
C ASP A 40 -14.25 15.09 6.43
N HIS A 41 -14.57 16.31 5.98
CA HIS A 41 -15.82 16.61 5.25
C HIS A 41 -15.98 15.84 3.92
N LEU A 42 -14.91 15.25 3.39
CA LEU A 42 -14.94 14.41 2.19
C LEU A 42 -14.80 12.92 2.50
N GLY A 43 -14.48 12.55 3.75
CA GLY A 43 -14.05 11.20 4.12
C GLY A 43 -12.68 10.82 3.54
N LEU A 44 -11.76 11.78 3.39
CA LEU A 44 -10.47 11.58 2.71
C LEU A 44 -9.28 11.89 3.64
N VAL A 45 -8.31 10.97 3.68
CA VAL A 45 -7.01 11.14 4.35
C VAL A 45 -5.88 10.85 3.38
N HIS A 46 -4.86 11.69 3.43
CA HIS A 46 -3.67 11.61 2.59
C HIS A 46 -2.47 11.10 3.41
N LEU A 47 -1.84 10.00 2.99
CA LEU A 47 -0.69 9.40 3.66
C LEU A 47 0.57 9.46 2.80
N ARG A 48 1.71 9.86 3.38
CA ARG A 48 3.02 9.85 2.72
C ARG A 48 3.58 8.42 2.66
N ALA A 49 4.02 8.00 1.47
CA ALA A 49 4.73 6.74 1.24
C ALA A 49 5.97 7.00 0.37
N GLY A 50 7.10 7.29 1.01
CA GLY A 50 8.33 7.71 0.31
C GLY A 50 8.09 9.00 -0.49
N VAL A 51 8.33 8.95 -1.80
CA VAL A 51 8.08 10.09 -2.72
C VAL A 51 6.64 10.13 -3.24
N SER A 52 5.83 9.12 -2.95
CA SER A 52 4.44 8.97 -3.40
C SER A 52 3.45 9.13 -2.25
N MET A 53 2.16 8.95 -2.52
CA MET A 53 1.09 8.99 -1.52
C MET A 53 0.12 7.81 -1.63
N ILE A 54 -0.41 7.39 -0.48
CA ILE A 54 -1.55 6.48 -0.38
C ILE A 54 -2.71 7.30 0.19
N ASP A 55 -3.73 7.52 -0.62
CA ASP A 55 -4.93 8.22 -0.22
C ASP A 55 -6.00 7.22 0.22
N LEU A 56 -6.68 7.51 1.32
CA LEU A 56 -7.75 6.68 1.87
C LEU A 56 -9.07 7.42 1.77
N ILE A 57 -10.06 6.81 1.13
CA ILE A 57 -11.43 7.32 1.05
C ILE A 57 -12.36 6.37 1.80
N SER A 58 -13.07 6.88 2.81
CA SER A 58 -14.11 6.11 3.50
C SER A 58 -15.30 5.85 2.58
N LEU A 59 -15.87 4.65 2.61
CA LEU A 59 -17.02 4.30 1.75
C LEU A 59 -18.28 5.10 2.07
N ASP A 60 -18.46 5.47 3.33
CA ASP A 60 -19.58 6.27 3.85
C ASP A 60 -19.37 7.78 3.70
N GLY A 61 -18.17 8.22 3.29
CA GLY A 61 -17.84 9.62 3.07
C GLY A 61 -18.44 10.19 1.79
N THR A 62 -18.41 11.51 1.67
CA THR A 62 -18.97 12.21 0.49
C THR A 62 -18.33 11.73 -0.82
N LEU A 63 -17.01 11.55 -0.87
CA LEU A 63 -16.35 10.99 -2.06
C LEU A 63 -16.58 9.48 -2.21
N GLY A 64 -16.67 8.76 -1.10
CA GLY A 64 -16.95 7.33 -1.06
C GLY A 64 -18.25 6.99 -1.77
N SER A 65 -19.34 7.64 -1.36
CA SER A 65 -20.69 7.40 -1.88
C SER A 65 -20.83 7.63 -3.39
N GLN A 66 -19.94 8.42 -4.00
CA GLN A 66 -19.94 8.71 -5.44
C GLN A 66 -19.12 7.72 -6.28
N GLY A 67 -18.17 7.01 -5.66
CA GLY A 67 -17.17 6.20 -6.38
C GLY A 67 -17.51 4.72 -6.57
N GLY A 68 -18.79 4.32 -6.42
CA GLY A 68 -19.25 2.95 -6.68
C GLY A 68 -18.99 1.95 -5.54
N ARG A 69 -18.95 0.65 -5.85
CA ARG A 69 -18.75 -0.39 -4.83
C ARG A 69 -17.34 -0.31 -4.22
N GLY A 70 -17.24 -0.54 -2.91
CA GLY A 70 -15.99 -0.65 -2.17
C GLY A 70 -15.54 -2.10 -2.00
N PRO A 71 -14.43 -2.36 -1.28
CA PRO A 71 -14.01 -3.70 -0.94
C PRO A 71 -15.03 -4.38 -0.02
N GLY A 72 -15.36 -5.63 -0.29
CA GLY A 72 -16.37 -6.40 0.43
C GLY A 72 -16.27 -7.89 0.10
N GLU A 73 -17.34 -8.64 0.35
CA GLU A 73 -17.37 -10.09 0.11
C GLU A 73 -17.03 -10.47 -1.35
N ASP A 74 -17.42 -9.61 -2.30
CA ASP A 74 -17.24 -9.82 -3.74
C ASP A 74 -15.83 -9.44 -4.25
N GLY A 75 -14.96 -8.86 -3.42
CA GLY A 75 -13.61 -8.48 -3.85
C GLY A 75 -12.93 -7.36 -3.06
N ARG A 76 -11.65 -7.14 -3.37
CA ARG A 76 -10.76 -6.09 -2.82
C ARG A 76 -10.57 -4.96 -3.85
N ASN A 77 -9.96 -3.83 -3.45
CA ASN A 77 -9.75 -2.70 -4.36
C ASN A 77 -8.78 -3.05 -5.49
N VAL A 78 -7.62 -3.58 -5.13
CA VAL A 78 -6.54 -3.94 -6.06
C VAL A 78 -6.03 -5.34 -5.74
N ASP A 79 -5.33 -5.97 -6.68
CA ASP A 79 -4.62 -7.20 -6.36
C ASP A 79 -3.56 -6.92 -5.28
N HIS A 80 -2.52 -6.16 -5.62
CA HIS A 80 -1.52 -5.74 -4.65
C HIS A 80 -1.02 -4.32 -4.89
N LEU A 81 -0.43 -3.75 -3.84
CA LEU A 81 0.44 -2.57 -3.90
C LEU A 81 1.85 -3.01 -3.47
N CYS A 82 2.82 -2.80 -4.36
CA CYS A 82 4.23 -3.01 -4.06
C CYS A 82 4.90 -1.72 -3.60
N LEU A 83 5.54 -1.80 -2.43
CA LEU A 83 6.31 -0.74 -1.81
C LEU A 83 7.78 -1.15 -1.80
N ARG A 84 8.61 -0.41 -2.53
CA ARG A 84 10.06 -0.55 -2.49
C ARG A 84 10.56 -0.06 -1.11
N ILE A 85 11.25 -0.92 -0.37
CA ILE A 85 11.75 -0.64 0.99
C ILE A 85 13.22 -1.00 1.18
N GLU A 86 13.93 -0.22 2.00
CA GLU A 86 15.30 -0.52 2.37
C GLU A 86 15.54 -0.15 3.84
N PRO A 87 16.25 -1.00 4.63
CA PRO A 87 16.80 -2.31 4.28
C PRO A 87 15.71 -3.39 4.09
N PHE A 88 16.09 -4.53 3.49
CA PHE A 88 15.25 -5.73 3.45
C PHE A 88 15.84 -6.83 4.32
N ASP A 89 15.25 -7.03 5.49
CA ASP A 89 15.57 -8.10 6.44
C ASP A 89 14.28 -8.88 6.73
N GLU A 90 14.10 -10.02 6.06
CA GLU A 90 12.86 -10.80 6.14
C GLU A 90 12.52 -11.21 7.58
N PRO A 91 13.43 -11.79 8.40
CA PRO A 91 13.14 -12.07 9.81
C PRO A 91 12.65 -10.85 10.59
N ALA A 92 13.28 -9.69 10.41
CA ALA A 92 12.87 -8.46 11.09
C ALA A 92 11.49 -7.96 10.62
N LEU A 93 11.20 -8.04 9.32
CA LEU A 93 9.91 -7.69 8.75
C LEU A 93 8.79 -8.60 9.26
N VAL A 94 9.02 -9.92 9.25
CA VAL A 94 8.05 -10.90 9.77
C VAL A 94 7.81 -10.67 11.26
N ALA A 95 8.85 -10.41 12.06
CA ALA A 95 8.71 -10.09 13.48
C ALA A 95 7.96 -8.77 13.71
N HIS A 96 8.18 -7.76 12.87
CA HIS A 96 7.43 -6.51 12.92
C HIS A 96 5.94 -6.74 12.64
N LEU A 97 5.59 -7.42 11.54
CA LEU A 97 4.21 -7.75 11.21
C LEU A 97 3.53 -8.54 12.35
N ALA A 98 4.22 -9.52 12.92
CA ALA A 98 3.69 -10.33 14.01
C ALA A 98 3.37 -9.50 15.27
N ARG A 99 4.15 -8.46 15.60
CA ARG A 99 3.85 -7.54 16.71
C ARG A 99 2.56 -6.74 16.49
N HIS A 100 2.16 -6.54 15.25
CA HIS A 100 0.88 -5.92 14.88
C HIS A 100 -0.24 -6.95 14.64
N GLY A 101 -0.01 -8.23 14.95
CA GLY A 101 -0.99 -9.30 14.75
C GLY A 101 -1.20 -9.70 13.30
N ILE A 102 -0.24 -9.39 12.42
CA ILE A 102 -0.31 -9.66 10.98
C ILE A 102 0.65 -10.80 10.65
N SER A 103 0.16 -11.79 9.89
CA SER A 103 0.99 -12.84 9.31
C SER A 103 1.37 -12.50 7.88
N SER A 104 2.62 -12.77 7.50
CA SER A 104 2.97 -12.82 6.08
C SER A 104 2.23 -13.97 5.38
N ARG A 105 2.09 -13.88 4.06
CA ARG A 105 1.45 -14.90 3.22
C ARG A 105 2.38 -16.08 2.90
N GLY A 106 3.57 -16.11 3.47
CA GLY A 106 4.63 -17.06 3.19
C GLY A 106 6.02 -16.46 3.49
N PRO A 107 7.10 -17.21 3.20
CA PRO A 107 8.44 -16.64 3.14
C PRO A 107 8.55 -15.62 2.01
N ALA A 108 9.62 -14.83 2.00
CA ALA A 108 9.89 -13.93 0.89
C ALA A 108 10.23 -14.71 -0.40
N GLU A 109 9.81 -14.16 -1.52
CA GLU A 109 10.07 -14.69 -2.86
C GLU A 109 10.87 -13.68 -3.67
N VAL A 110 11.51 -14.12 -4.76
CA VAL A 110 12.17 -13.21 -5.70
C VAL A 110 11.19 -12.86 -6.81
N ASN A 111 10.85 -11.58 -6.94
CA ASN A 111 9.97 -11.07 -7.97
C ASN A 111 10.62 -9.93 -8.76
N PHE A 112 10.25 -9.83 -10.03
CA PHE A 112 10.65 -8.75 -10.92
C PHE A 112 9.85 -7.48 -10.63
N GLY A 113 10.54 -6.34 -10.47
CA GLY A 113 9.91 -5.02 -10.32
C GLY A 113 10.61 -3.96 -11.16
N ALA A 114 10.30 -2.69 -10.89
CA ALA A 114 10.82 -1.56 -11.67
C ALA A 114 12.37 -1.48 -11.71
N GLU A 115 13.04 -1.97 -10.67
CA GLU A 115 14.51 -1.99 -10.55
C GLU A 115 15.12 -3.34 -10.99
N GLY A 116 14.29 -4.35 -11.32
CA GLY A 116 14.71 -5.73 -11.59
C GLY A 116 14.28 -6.74 -10.51
N ASP A 117 14.89 -7.93 -10.52
CA ASP A 117 14.59 -9.01 -9.57
C ASP A 117 15.08 -8.71 -8.15
N GLY A 118 14.24 -8.96 -7.15
CA GLY A 118 14.60 -8.74 -5.74
C GLY A 118 13.59 -9.36 -4.78
N PRO A 119 13.95 -9.47 -3.48
CA PRO A 119 13.14 -10.17 -2.49
C PRO A 119 11.85 -9.40 -2.19
N SER A 120 10.75 -10.12 -2.00
CA SER A 120 9.40 -9.57 -1.89
C SER A 120 8.61 -10.36 -0.84
N LEU A 121 8.03 -9.65 0.13
CA LEU A 121 7.24 -10.24 1.21
C LEU A 121 5.81 -9.70 1.14
N TYR A 122 4.82 -10.61 1.16
CA TYR A 122 3.41 -10.25 1.04
C TYR A 122 2.65 -10.40 2.36
N PHE A 123 1.74 -9.48 2.63
CA PHE A 123 0.71 -9.57 3.68
C PHE A 123 -0.57 -8.87 3.22
N ARG A 124 -1.56 -8.69 4.11
CA ARG A 124 -2.81 -8.00 3.77
C ARG A 124 -3.04 -6.78 4.65
N ASP A 125 -3.66 -5.78 4.04
CA ASP A 125 -4.23 -4.64 4.75
C ASP A 125 -5.60 -4.97 5.39
N PRO A 126 -6.21 -4.03 6.13
CA PRO A 126 -7.51 -4.21 6.77
C PRO A 126 -8.66 -4.57 5.83
N ASP A 127 -8.56 -4.16 4.56
CA ASP A 127 -9.58 -4.32 3.54
C ASP A 127 -9.33 -5.54 2.63
N GLY A 128 -8.21 -6.23 2.82
CA GLY A 128 -7.84 -7.46 2.13
C GLY A 128 -6.96 -7.25 0.89
N ASN A 129 -6.58 -6.02 0.57
CA ASN A 129 -5.59 -5.75 -0.48
C ASN A 129 -4.27 -6.40 -0.08
N ALA A 130 -3.57 -7.01 -1.03
CA ALA A 130 -2.23 -7.49 -0.73
C ALA A 130 -1.25 -6.32 -0.70
N ILE A 131 -0.41 -6.28 0.32
CA ILE A 131 0.71 -5.36 0.40
C ILE A 131 1.97 -6.17 0.18
N GLU A 132 2.81 -5.72 -0.74
CA GLU A 132 4.11 -6.29 -1.04
C GLU A 132 5.18 -5.31 -0.55
N LEU A 133 6.07 -5.78 0.30
CA LEU A 133 7.31 -5.09 0.61
C LEU A 133 8.41 -5.69 -0.24
N LYS A 134 9.05 -4.87 -1.07
CA LYS A 134 10.09 -5.33 -2.00
C LYS A 134 11.42 -4.67 -1.69
N GLY A 135 12.46 -5.49 -1.51
CA GLY A 135 13.83 -5.04 -1.32
C GLY A 135 14.48 -4.51 -2.61
N PRO A 136 15.72 -3.99 -2.52
CA PRO A 136 16.50 -3.62 -3.71
C PRO A 136 16.63 -4.80 -4.66
N SER A 137 16.73 -4.49 -5.95
CA SER A 137 17.04 -5.51 -6.93
C SER A 137 18.46 -6.03 -6.71
N VAL A 138 18.60 -7.35 -6.71
CA VAL A 138 19.91 -8.01 -6.66
C VAL A 138 20.43 -8.03 -8.08
N VAL A 139 21.58 -7.39 -8.31
CA VAL A 139 22.25 -7.51 -9.61
C VAL A 139 22.65 -8.97 -9.77
N SER A 140 21.97 -9.70 -10.63
CA SER A 140 22.52 -10.93 -11.19
C SER A 140 23.74 -10.52 -12.01
N GLY A 141 24.93 -10.72 -11.43
CA GLY A 141 26.21 -10.54 -12.12
C GLY A 141 26.36 -11.47 -13.32
#